data_AF-A0A938SC21-F1
#
_entry.id   AF-A0A938SC21-F1
#
_cell.length_a   1.000
_cell.length_b   1.000
_cell.length_c   1.000
_cell.angle_alpha   90.00
_cell.angle_beta   90.00
_cell.angle_gamma   90.00
#
_symmetry.space_group_name_H-M   'P 1'
#
loop_
_entity.id
_entity.type
_entity.pdbx_description
1 polymer ?
#
loop_
_entity_poly.entity_id
_entity_poly.type
_entity_poly.pdbx_seq_one_letter_code
_entity_poly.pdbx_strand_id
1 'polypeptide(L)'
;MSTYRGIVRGNVIELAGEERLPEGAEVEVVLKDGRGDGTAARVWPKGSARALLAVLDTPPRCTPEDVDALLQAIEQGKRPVRFRGVFDAGEAKR
;
A
#
# COMPACT_ATOMS: atom_id res chain seq x y z
N MET A 1 -27.70 16.16 -13.09
CA MET A 1 -26.94 16.05 -11.84
C MET A 1 -25.66 16.85 -12.03
N SER A 2 -25.57 18.02 -11.40
CA SER A 2 -24.44 18.93 -11.57
C SER A 2 -23.40 18.65 -10.49
N THR A 3 -22.13 18.54 -10.86
CA THR A 3 -21.03 18.31 -9.92
C THR A 3 -20.22 19.57 -9.79
N TYR A 4 -20.09 20.08 -8.57
CA TYR A 4 -19.36 21.30 -8.27
C TYR A 4 -18.03 20.97 -7.60
N ARG A 5 -16.99 21.75 -7.91
CA ARG A 5 -15.67 21.62 -7.27
C ARG A 5 -15.47 22.78 -6.31
N GLY A 6 -15.08 22.45 -5.08
CA GLY A 6 -14.78 23.44 -4.05
C GLY A 6 -13.58 23.03 -3.21
N ILE A 7 -13.14 23.97 -2.37
CA ILE A 7 -12.05 23.79 -1.41
C ILE A 7 -12.64 23.94 -0.01
N VAL A 8 -12.29 23.02 0.89
CA VAL A 8 -12.69 23.12 2.30
C VAL A 8 -11.78 24.11 3.01
N ARG A 9 -12.37 25.16 3.61
CA ARG A 9 -11.69 26.10 4.50
C ARG A 9 -12.36 26.11 5.86
N GLY A 10 -11.70 25.48 6.84
CA GLY A 10 -12.30 25.26 8.16
C GLY A 10 -13.56 24.39 8.02
N ASN A 11 -14.72 24.95 8.38
CA ASN A 11 -16.01 24.27 8.31
C ASN A 11 -16.87 24.72 7.11
N VAL A 12 -16.29 25.47 6.16
CA VAL A 12 -17.00 26.04 4.99
C VAL A 12 -16.41 25.46 3.70
N ILE A 13 -17.26 25.12 2.73
CA ILE A 13 -16.85 24.72 1.38
C ILE A 13 -16.93 25.96 0.48
N GLU A 14 -15.79 26.45 0.03
CA GLU A 14 -15.73 27.53 -0.97
C GLU A 14 -15.75 26.91 -2.37
N LEU A 15 -16.78 27.21 -3.17
CA LEU A 15 -16.86 26.74 -4.56
C LEU A 15 -15.88 27.52 -5.43
N ALA A 16 -15.26 26.85 -6.40
CA ALA A 16 -14.23 27.44 -7.26
C ALA A 16 -14.78 28.45 -8.30
N GLY A 17 -16.08 28.75 -8.30
CA GLY A 17 -16.73 29.71 -9.19
C GLY A 17 -17.98 30.34 -8.56
N GLU A 18 -18.51 31.39 -9.20
CA GLU A 18 -19.74 32.10 -8.80
C GLU A 18 -21.01 31.30 -9.12
N GLU A 19 -21.11 30.09 -8.58
CA GLU A 19 -22.30 29.26 -8.74
C GLU A 19 -23.36 29.63 -7.68
N ARG A 20 -24.52 30.08 -8.14
CA ARG A 20 -25.64 30.48 -7.28
C ARG A 20 -26.53 29.27 -7.01
N LEU A 21 -26.30 28.62 -5.88
CA LEU A 21 -27.24 27.64 -5.34
C LEU A 21 -28.41 28.38 -4.65
N PRO A 22 -29.66 27.94 -4.86
CA PRO A 22 -30.79 28.53 -4.14
C PRO A 22 -30.66 28.27 -2.64
N GLU A 23 -31.10 29.22 -1.83
CA GLU A 23 -31.11 29.09 -0.38
C GLU A 23 -31.95 27.86 0.04
N GLY A 24 -31.39 27.02 0.91
CA GLY A 24 -32.03 25.77 1.33
C GLY A 24 -31.82 24.57 0.39
N ALA A 25 -30.99 24.69 -0.65
CA ALA A 25 -30.64 23.56 -1.50
C ALA A 25 -29.88 22.46 -0.73
N GLU A 26 -30.39 21.24 -0.76
CA GLU A 26 -29.66 20.06 -0.28
C GLU A 26 -28.53 19.72 -1.26
N VAL A 27 -27.31 19.59 -0.72
CA VAL A 27 -26.13 19.25 -1.50
C VAL A 27 -25.44 18.04 -0.91
N GLU A 28 -25.08 17.10 -1.77
CA GLU A 28 -24.26 15.95 -1.41
C GLU A 28 -22.78 16.27 -1.67
N VAL A 29 -21.96 16.22 -0.62
CA VAL A 29 -20.53 16.52 -0.71
C VAL A 29 -19.74 15.22 -0.88
N VAL A 30 -19.17 15.02 -2.06
CA VAL A 30 -18.32 13.86 -2.36
C VAL A 30 -16.86 14.31 -2.45
N LEU A 31 -16.04 13.88 -1.50
CA LEU A 31 -14.59 14.10 -1.53
C LEU A 31 -13.96 13.17 -2.57
N LYS A 32 -13.52 13.74 -3.69
CA LYS A 32 -12.69 13.05 -4.67
C LYS A 32 -11.23 13.24 -4.29
N ASP A 33 -10.63 12.21 -3.70
CA ASP A 33 -9.19 12.20 -3.43
C ASP A 33 -8.45 12.37 -4.76
N GLY A 34 -7.70 13.47 -4.89
CA GLY A 34 -6.99 13.83 -6.13
C GLY A 34 -5.78 12.96 -6.45
N ARG A 35 -5.71 11.73 -5.92
CA ARG A 35 -4.72 10.74 -6.30
C ARG A 35 -5.40 9.69 -7.15
N GLY A 36 -4.93 9.61 -8.39
CA GLY A 36 -5.35 8.60 -9.33
C GLY A 36 -5.21 7.18 -8.78
N ASP A 37 -5.84 6.29 -9.53
CA ASP A 37 -5.41 4.92 -9.75
C ASP A 37 -5.03 4.07 -8.53
N GLY A 38 -6.06 3.40 -7.99
CA GLY A 38 -5.90 2.08 -7.40
C GLY A 38 -5.79 2.08 -5.88
N THR A 39 -6.83 1.53 -5.25
CA THR A 39 -6.98 1.30 -3.80
C THR A 39 -7.22 2.55 -2.96
N ALA A 40 -8.49 2.74 -2.59
CA ALA A 40 -8.91 3.65 -1.54
C ALA A 40 -8.24 3.26 -0.22
N ALA A 41 -7.02 3.75 0.00
CA ALA A 41 -6.40 3.74 1.31
C ALA A 41 -7.21 4.72 2.17
N ARG A 42 -8.26 4.22 2.82
CA ARG A 42 -8.83 4.86 4.01
C ARG A 42 -7.66 5.15 4.94
N VAL A 43 -7.23 6.42 4.99
CA VAL A 43 -6.08 6.83 5.79
C VAL A 43 -6.50 6.79 7.25
N TRP A 44 -6.48 5.60 7.82
CA TRP A 44 -6.62 5.45 9.26
C TRP A 44 -5.37 6.02 9.94
N PRO A 45 -5.51 6.58 11.17
CA PRO A 45 -4.35 6.99 11.95
C PRO A 45 -3.33 5.85 12.06
N LYS A 46 -2.03 6.18 11.92
CA LYS A 46 -0.94 5.22 12.10
C LYS A 46 -1.09 4.52 13.45
N GLY A 47 -1.09 3.19 13.45
CA GLY A 47 -1.21 2.37 14.67
C GLY A 47 -2.65 2.08 15.12
N SER A 48 -3.67 2.51 14.39
CA SER A 48 -5.05 2.09 14.68
C SER A 48 -5.24 0.60 14.39
N ALA A 49 -6.08 -0.07 15.19
CA ALA A 49 -6.39 -1.49 15.00
C ALA A 49 -6.94 -1.80 13.60
N ARG A 50 -7.73 -0.88 13.02
CA ARG A 50 -8.23 -1.00 11.64
C ARG A 50 -7.13 -0.89 10.58
N ALA A 51 -6.10 -0.07 10.81
CA ALA A 51 -4.95 -0.02 9.91
C ALA A 51 -4.17 -1.34 9.92
N LEU A 52 -4.00 -1.95 11.10
CA LEU A 52 -3.33 -3.24 11.24
C LEU A 52 -4.11 -4.37 10.56
N LEU A 53 -5.43 -4.41 10.74
CA LEU A 53 -6.29 -5.40 10.08
C LEU A 53 -6.21 -5.29 8.55
N ALA A 54 -6.22 -4.08 7.99
CA ALA A 54 -6.09 -3.88 6.55
C ALA A 54 -4.74 -4.37 5.99
N VAL A 55 -3.66 -4.27 6.77
CA VAL A 55 -2.34 -4.82 6.40
C VAL A 55 -2.36 -6.34 6.42
N LEU A 56 -3.03 -6.96 7.40
CA LEU A 56 -3.16 -8.43 7.49
C LEU A 56 -4.03 -9.01 6.37
N ASP A 57 -5.05 -8.27 5.92
CA ASP A 57 -5.91 -8.64 4.80
C ASP A 57 -5.24 -8.39 3.43
N THR A 58 -4.02 -7.83 3.40
CA THR A 58 -3.32 -7.60 2.14
C THR A 58 -2.76 -8.94 1.63
N PRO A 59 -3.11 -9.36 0.41
CA PRO A 59 -2.57 -10.59 -0.16
C PRO A 59 -1.03 -10.52 -0.26
N PRO A 60 -0.33 -11.67 -0.18
CA PRO A 60 1.11 -11.70 -0.26
C PRO A 60 1.55 -11.01 -1.55
N ARG A 61 2.48 -10.06 -1.42
CA ARG A 61 3.06 -9.31 -2.55
C ARG A 61 3.99 -10.15 -3.42
N CYS A 62 4.23 -11.40 -3.02
CA CYS A 62 5.08 -12.34 -3.73
C CYS A 62 4.25 -12.97 -4.85
N THR A 63 4.62 -12.70 -6.08
CA THR A 63 4.06 -13.36 -7.27
C THR A 63 4.77 -14.68 -7.53
N PRO A 64 4.16 -15.62 -8.27
CA PRO A 64 4.85 -16.83 -8.72
C PRO A 64 6.16 -16.53 -9.46
N GLU A 65 6.19 -15.45 -10.25
CA GLU A 65 7.36 -15.00 -10.99
C GLU A 65 8.51 -14.57 -10.08
N ASP A 66 8.20 -13.96 -8.92
CA ASP A 66 9.20 -13.62 -7.91
C ASP A 66 9.83 -14.88 -7.30
N VAL A 67 9.03 -15.94 -7.11
CA VAL A 67 9.51 -17.24 -6.61
C VAL A 67 10.41 -17.91 -7.64
N ASP A 68 10.02 -17.92 -8.91
CA ASP A 68 10.81 -18.49 -10.00
C ASP A 68 12.14 -17.74 -10.18
N ALA A 69 12.12 -16.40 -10.13
CA ALA A 69 13.33 -15.58 -10.18
C ALA A 69 14.27 -15.87 -8.99
N LEU A 70 13.72 -16.06 -7.79
CA LEU A 70 14.51 -16.45 -6.61
C LEU A 70 15.13 -17.84 -6.78
N LEU A 71 14.37 -18.82 -7.26
CA LEU A 71 14.87 -20.18 -7.51
C LEU A 71 15.97 -20.18 -8.57
N GLN A 72 15.76 -19.43 -9.65
CA GLN A 72 16.75 -19.27 -10.71
C GLN A 72 18.02 -18.59 -10.17
N ALA A 73 17.90 -17.58 -9.31
CA ALA A 73 19.05 -16.94 -8.66
C ALA A 73 19.79 -17.90 -7.71
N ILE A 74 19.09 -18.80 -7.01
CA ILE A 74 19.70 -19.84 -6.18
C ILE A 74 20.47 -20.86 -7.04
N GLU A 75 19.93 -21.24 -8.20
CA GLU A 75 20.58 -22.15 -9.14
C GLU A 75 21.82 -21.50 -9.80
N GLN A 76 21.67 -20.27 -10.29
CA GLN A 76 22.75 -19.49 -10.90
C GLN A 76 23.83 -19.13 -9.88
N GLY A 77 23.42 -18.83 -8.65
CA GLY A 77 24.25 -18.53 -7.50
C GLY A 77 24.83 -19.76 -6.82
N LYS A 78 25.06 -20.85 -7.57
CA LYS A 78 25.79 -22.09 -7.20
C LYS A 78 26.13 -22.12 -5.71
N ARG A 79 25.30 -22.84 -4.95
CA ARG A 79 25.53 -23.22 -3.53
C ARG A 79 27.03 -23.19 -3.22
N PRO A 80 27.50 -22.47 -2.18
CA PRO A 80 28.89 -22.53 -1.78
C PRO A 80 29.32 -23.99 -1.73
N VAL A 81 30.34 -24.33 -2.52
CA VAL A 81 30.92 -25.68 -2.59
C VAL A 81 31.35 -26.02 -1.18
N ARG A 82 30.52 -26.79 -0.45
CA ARG A 82 30.75 -27.22 0.94
C ARG A 82 31.61 -26.23 1.72
N PHE A 83 31.04 -25.12 2.17
CA PHE A 83 31.76 -24.20 3.06
C PHE A 83 32.23 -25.01 4.27
N ARG A 84 33.52 -25.35 4.30
CA ARG A 84 34.16 -25.86 5.51
C ARG A 84 34.39 -24.66 6.40
N GLY A 85 33.55 -24.52 7.42
CA GLY A 85 33.81 -23.60 8.51
C GLY A 85 35.12 -23.97 9.19
N VAL A 86 35.74 -23.01 9.86
CA VAL A 86 36.94 -23.22 10.69
C VAL A 86 36.75 -24.28 11.79
N PHE A 87 35.51 -24.71 12.05
CA PHE A 87 35.14 -25.75 12.99
C PHE A 87 34.95 -27.15 12.36
N ASP A 88 34.87 -27.25 11.03
CA ASP A 88 34.63 -28.52 10.32
C ASP A 88 35.90 -29.38 10.15
N ALA A 89 37.05 -28.90 10.63
CA ALA A 89 38.32 -29.61 10.59
C ALA A 89 38.51 -30.62 11.74
N GLY A 90 37.53 -30.75 12.65
CA GLY A 90 37.69 -31.44 13.92
C GLY A 90 37.18 -32.89 14.01
N GLU A 91 36.28 -33.34 13.13
CA GLU A 91 35.74 -34.70 13.23
C GLU A 91 36.43 -35.68 12.29
N ALA A 92 37.68 -35.99 12.64
CA ALA A 92 38.31 -37.23 12.21
C ALA A 92 39.15 -37.78 13.37
N LYS A 93 38.50 -38.46 14.31
CA LYS A 93 39.07 -39.56 15.11
C LYS A 93 37.99 -40.23 15.97
N ARG A 94 37.47 -41.35 15.47
CA ARG A 94 37.29 -42.58 16.25
C ARG A 94 37.53 -43.77 15.34
#